data_AF-A0A7S4QCA4-F1
#
_entry.id   AF-A0A7S4QCA4-F1
#
_cell.length_a   1.000
_cell.length_b   1.000
_cell.length_c   1.000
_cell.angle_alpha   90.00
_cell.angle_beta   90.00
_cell.angle_gamma   90.00
#
_symmetry.space_group_name_H-M   'P 1'
#
loop_
_entity.id
_entity.type
_entity.pdbx_description
1 polymer ?
#
loop_
_entity_poly.entity_id
_entity_poly.type
_entity_poly.pdbx_seq_one_letter_code
_entity_poly.pdbx_strand_id
1 'polypeptide(L)'
;GAAGLAFPSTRPTGRMRPSGSGGALVPSLLRRWGLPAARLRGREASAGRSPRVWGSAAGPAGRAVARRSAYLAGGGAPAPALPPAPAAGAAGVPAPSLGGLPLGALPEEDQELLASLREAIQALGEDAAAHPLTDIHDRVLTACRDKAALLKRDWTDEMFQEGEDTNEERVAAIEASLAGALSRSGAGLEDGGTLGSALDLVGVYMKNYKLDKADTVLFRCARHVSARGGVWMVKWLNHLSTVRMKQSRHLEALELLYDLELYSPYSAEEAPEFFETLYRNLAWALKALGRIDESLAAFEQMASASRRHKGAYDWFDCWDIGKLAATRAFRDGDMAAFYRGRAMIERALQMHEDAEPEDLVMRAKVHDSLAECFFVVEEFERAEVHYSAAYALLRRTVGRLSPLFGKQARHAANLRIAQGRHAEALPLLAEALAVEASRDAAGVPEATELVDLIVSTQQRCSGGGGVPPHGASNHPAVKALQRNLRGRGLGESREYGVLCHKLSLLYLHEHAEDPAALRRAVRLAKASVRLLRRHADDGSSREWLNMAEIHLRMLLSAPQRPTPDPSRPRGPAASDG
;
A
#
# COMPACT_ATOMS: atom_id res chain seq x y z
N GLY A 1 -5.62 0.41 9.53
CA GLY A 1 -6.70 -0.24 8.76
C GLY A 1 -7.58 0.85 8.17
N ALA A 2 -8.03 0.63 6.93
CA ALA A 2 -8.75 1.56 6.02
C ALA A 2 -7.90 2.30 4.99
N ALA A 3 -7.39 1.58 3.99
CA ALA A 3 -7.16 2.11 2.64
C ALA A 3 -8.07 1.36 1.67
N GLY A 4 -9.37 1.66 1.78
CA GLY A 4 -10.43 1.02 1.01
C GLY A 4 -11.77 1.60 1.44
N LEU A 5 -11.94 2.92 1.26
CA LEU A 5 -13.26 3.52 1.38
C LEU A 5 -14.09 3.08 0.18
N ALA A 6 -14.77 1.95 0.34
CA ALA A 6 -16.06 1.74 -0.29
C ALA A 6 -16.99 2.83 0.21
N PHE A 7 -17.66 3.52 -0.71
CA PHE A 7 -18.63 4.56 -0.38
C PHE A 7 -19.79 3.96 0.43
N PRO A 8 -20.24 4.61 1.51
CA PRO A 8 -21.38 4.12 2.28
C PRO A 8 -22.66 4.27 1.46
N SER A 9 -23.28 3.14 1.09
CA SER A 9 -24.62 3.13 0.48
C SER A 9 -25.66 3.50 1.53
N THR A 10 -26.17 4.73 1.49
CA THR A 10 -27.37 5.12 2.23
C THR A 10 -28.36 5.74 1.25
N ARG A 11 -29.48 5.04 1.01
CA ARG A 11 -30.62 5.52 0.23
C ARG A 11 -31.34 6.66 0.98
N PRO A 12 -31.71 7.75 0.29
CA PRO A 12 -32.82 8.59 0.71
C PRO A 12 -33.96 8.46 -0.30
N THR A 13 -34.98 7.64 -0.01
CA THR A 13 -36.23 7.67 -0.80
C THR A 13 -37.22 8.65 -0.18
N GLY A 14 -37.75 9.52 -1.02
CA GLY A 14 -38.63 10.63 -0.65
C GLY A 14 -40.10 10.26 -0.43
N ARG A 15 -40.76 11.16 0.32
CA ARG A 15 -42.17 11.60 0.32
C ARG A 15 -43.26 10.61 -0.16
N MET A 16 -44.10 10.19 0.79
CA MET A 16 -45.55 10.07 0.59
C MET A 16 -46.31 10.47 1.88
N ARG A 17 -47.46 11.14 1.72
CA ARG A 17 -48.33 11.73 2.76
C ARG A 17 -49.14 10.68 3.55
N PRO A 18 -49.69 11.02 4.73
CA PRO A 18 -50.22 10.04 5.69
C PRO A 18 -51.74 9.82 5.55
N SER A 19 -52.19 8.60 5.84
CA SER A 19 -53.57 8.31 6.23
C SER A 19 -53.65 7.12 7.18
N GLY A 20 -54.16 7.37 8.39
CA GLY A 20 -55.19 6.53 9.03
C GLY A 20 -54.82 5.18 9.65
N SER A 21 -54.79 5.18 10.99
CA SER A 21 -55.41 4.21 11.93
C SER A 21 -54.87 2.79 12.12
N GLY A 22 -54.54 2.50 13.39
CA GLY A 22 -54.66 1.20 14.09
C GLY A 22 -53.64 0.13 13.70
N GLY A 23 -52.87 -0.54 14.57
CA GLY A 23 -53.02 -0.84 15.99
C GLY A 23 -52.44 -2.24 16.22
N ALA A 24 -51.29 -2.30 16.92
CA ALA A 24 -50.68 -3.43 17.63
C ALA A 24 -50.25 -4.72 16.87
N LEU A 25 -48.93 -4.96 16.80
CA LEU A 25 -48.24 -6.02 17.55
C LEU A 25 -46.70 -5.89 17.43
N VAL A 26 -46.05 -6.05 18.57
CA VAL A 26 -44.66 -5.78 19.01
C VAL A 26 -43.77 -7.04 18.81
N PRO A 27 -42.42 -7.10 19.00
CA PRO A 27 -41.36 -6.09 19.25
C PRO A 27 -40.10 -6.23 18.36
N SER A 28 -39.28 -5.18 18.23
CA SER A 28 -37.84 -5.21 18.61
C SER A 28 -37.07 -3.98 18.09
N LEU A 29 -36.03 -3.63 18.85
CA LEU A 29 -35.00 -2.60 18.63
C LEU A 29 -35.30 -1.21 19.22
N LEU A 30 -34.36 -0.77 20.07
CA LEU A 30 -34.21 0.56 20.68
C LEU A 30 -34.81 0.79 22.07
N ARG A 31 -34.42 -0.06 23.01
CA ARG A 31 -34.36 0.28 24.45
C ARG A 31 -32.98 -0.01 25.05
N ARG A 32 -31.90 0.50 24.44
CA ARG A 32 -30.52 0.24 24.92
C ARG A 32 -29.69 1.47 25.35
N TRP A 33 -30.24 2.68 25.41
CA TRP A 33 -29.50 3.83 25.94
C TRP A 33 -30.40 4.75 26.76
N GLY A 34 -30.93 4.23 27.86
CA GLY A 34 -31.71 5.03 28.80
C GLY A 34 -30.89 6.20 29.35
N LEU A 35 -31.37 7.43 29.12
CA LEU A 35 -31.58 8.55 30.07
C LEU A 35 -31.89 9.87 29.31
N PRO A 36 -32.49 10.89 29.97
CA PRO A 36 -33.62 11.66 29.41
C PRO A 36 -33.27 13.04 28.83
N ALA A 37 -34.19 13.53 27.99
CA ALA A 37 -34.23 14.91 27.49
C ALA A 37 -34.68 15.90 28.58
N ALA A 38 -33.95 17.00 28.74
CA ALA A 38 -34.45 18.22 29.39
C ALA A 38 -33.91 19.48 28.67
N ARG A 39 -34.77 20.50 28.59
CA ARG A 39 -34.74 21.66 27.67
C ARG A 39 -33.96 22.88 28.21
N LEU A 40 -33.35 23.59 27.25
CA LEU A 40 -33.26 25.05 27.01
C LEU A 40 -33.46 26.10 28.14
N ARG A 41 -32.50 27.04 28.21
CA ARG A 41 -32.55 28.54 28.23
C ARG A 41 -31.08 29.00 28.34
N GLY A 42 -30.49 29.98 27.65
CA GLY A 42 -30.92 31.15 26.89
C GLY A 42 -30.16 32.37 27.47
N ARG A 43 -29.20 32.98 26.74
CA ARG A 43 -28.85 34.42 26.79
C ARG A 43 -27.71 34.82 25.84
N GLU A 44 -27.76 36.10 25.48
CA GLU A 44 -27.24 36.79 24.30
C GLU A 44 -25.79 37.30 24.38
N ALA A 45 -25.25 37.58 23.19
CA ALA A 45 -24.40 38.69 22.75
C ALA A 45 -23.10 39.07 23.53
N SER A 46 -21.98 39.07 22.81
CA SER A 46 -21.22 40.31 22.54
C SER A 46 -20.13 40.11 21.49
N ALA A 47 -19.87 41.18 20.75
CA ALA A 47 -19.05 41.26 19.55
C ALA A 47 -17.56 41.47 19.85
N GLY A 48 -16.75 41.14 18.84
CA GLY A 48 -15.53 41.87 18.50
C GLY A 48 -14.24 41.42 19.19
N ARG A 49 -13.34 40.82 18.42
CA ARG A 49 -11.95 41.29 18.28
C ARG A 49 -11.19 40.49 17.22
N SER A 50 -10.71 41.23 16.23
CA SER A 50 -9.69 40.85 15.24
C SER A 50 -8.35 40.59 15.95
N PRO A 51 -7.51 39.63 15.50
CA PRO A 51 -6.10 39.62 15.87
C PRO A 51 -5.25 40.30 14.79
N ARG A 52 -4.43 41.24 15.28
CA ARG A 52 -3.41 41.99 14.55
C ARG A 52 -2.26 41.08 14.09
N VAL A 53 -1.68 41.50 12.98
CA VAL A 53 -0.37 41.12 12.41
C VAL A 53 0.78 41.66 13.28
N TRP A 54 2.00 41.15 13.01
CA TRP A 54 3.36 41.51 13.48
C TRP A 54 3.82 40.72 14.72
N GLY A 55 4.98 40.05 14.77
CA GLY A 55 6.10 39.89 13.85
C GLY A 55 7.23 39.14 14.57
N SER A 56 8.13 38.52 13.78
CA SER A 56 9.53 38.17 14.05
C SER A 56 10.05 38.20 15.51
N ALA A 57 10.43 37.02 16.03
CA ALA A 57 11.57 36.88 16.95
C ALA A 57 12.12 35.44 16.93
N ALA A 58 13.44 35.32 16.88
CA ALA A 58 14.23 34.12 16.67
C ALA A 58 14.37 33.23 17.93
N GLY A 59 14.30 31.89 17.73
CA GLY A 59 14.88 30.81 18.56
C GLY A 59 14.38 30.61 20.01
N PRO A 60 14.59 29.42 20.64
CA PRO A 60 15.34 28.24 20.21
C PRO A 60 14.45 26.99 20.04
N ALA A 61 14.50 26.38 18.86
CA ALA A 61 14.01 25.03 18.61
C ALA A 61 15.05 24.02 19.12
N GLY A 62 14.77 23.35 20.23
CA GLY A 62 15.68 22.35 20.77
C GLY A 62 15.30 21.91 22.18
N ARG A 63 14.10 21.33 22.36
CA ARG A 63 13.72 20.50 23.54
C ARG A 63 12.28 19.94 23.51
N ALA A 64 11.67 19.71 22.34
CA ALA A 64 10.28 19.23 22.25
C ALA A 64 10.09 17.90 21.49
N VAL A 65 11.13 17.07 21.37
CA VAL A 65 11.03 15.72 20.74
C VAL A 65 10.92 14.58 21.76
N ALA A 66 11.21 14.83 23.04
CA ALA A 66 11.14 13.80 24.08
C ALA A 66 9.85 13.91 24.91
N ARG A 67 8.70 13.53 24.33
CA ARG A 67 7.48 13.03 25.03
C ARG A 67 6.30 12.93 24.04
N ARG A 68 6.32 11.90 23.19
CA ARG A 68 5.13 11.33 22.52
C ARG A 68 5.47 9.96 21.94
N SER A 69 5.92 9.06 22.82
CA SER A 69 6.05 7.63 22.48
C SER A 69 5.48 6.83 23.63
N ALA A 70 4.15 6.68 23.63
CA ALA A 70 3.40 5.86 24.58
C ALA A 70 2.23 5.14 23.91
N TYR A 71 2.31 4.91 22.60
CA TYR A 71 1.39 4.07 21.83
C TYR A 71 2.19 3.09 20.95
N LEU A 72 3.08 2.32 21.56
CA LEU A 72 3.76 1.18 20.94
C LEU A 72 3.63 -0.03 21.88
N ALA A 73 2.49 -0.70 21.80
CA ALA A 73 2.34 -2.08 22.24
C ALA A 73 1.76 -2.85 21.06
N GLY A 74 2.63 -3.22 20.12
CA GLY A 74 2.22 -3.85 18.87
C GLY A 74 3.39 -4.28 18.00
N GLY A 75 4.22 -5.20 18.52
CA GLY A 75 4.89 -6.28 17.78
C GLY A 75 5.64 -6.04 16.46
N GLY A 76 5.97 -4.81 16.07
CA GLY A 76 6.92 -4.53 14.98
C GLY A 76 8.34 -4.39 15.52
N ALA A 77 9.33 -4.88 14.80
CA ALA A 77 10.73 -4.51 15.08
C ALA A 77 10.81 -2.97 15.08
N PRO A 78 11.45 -2.34 16.08
CA PRO A 78 11.56 -0.89 16.12
C PRO A 78 12.23 -0.39 14.85
N ALA A 79 11.70 0.70 14.27
CA ALA A 79 12.41 1.40 13.22
C ALA A 79 13.85 1.68 13.70
N PRO A 80 14.88 1.52 12.85
CA PRO A 80 16.20 1.96 13.22
C PRO A 80 16.09 3.45 13.57
N ALA A 81 16.50 3.81 14.79
CA ALA A 81 16.59 5.20 15.17
C ALA A 81 17.44 5.92 14.11
N LEU A 82 16.95 7.06 13.61
CA LEU A 82 17.73 7.92 12.73
C LEU A 82 19.10 8.14 13.39
N PRO A 83 20.22 7.81 12.71
CA PRO A 83 21.52 8.16 13.25
C PRO A 83 21.57 9.67 13.43
N PRO A 84 22.17 10.18 14.51
CA PRO A 84 22.26 11.61 14.74
C PRO A 84 22.94 12.28 13.54
N ALA A 85 22.47 13.48 13.16
CA ALA A 85 23.14 14.30 12.17
C ALA A 85 24.64 14.42 12.55
N PRO A 86 25.58 14.21 11.60
CA PRO A 86 26.99 14.30 11.91
C PRO A 86 27.29 15.72 12.40
N ALA A 87 27.94 15.82 13.57
CA ALA A 87 28.55 17.06 14.00
C ALA A 87 29.61 17.45 12.96
N ALA A 88 29.59 18.71 12.53
CA ALA A 88 30.62 19.25 11.66
C ALA A 88 31.99 19.14 12.36
N GLY A 89 32.82 18.19 11.93
CA GLY A 89 34.24 18.11 12.28
C GLY A 89 34.71 16.76 12.83
N ALA A 90 35.35 15.96 11.97
CA ALA A 90 36.59 15.25 12.27
C ALA A 90 37.15 14.62 10.99
N ALA A 91 38.43 14.85 10.74
CA ALA A 91 39.19 14.47 9.55
C ALA A 91 39.61 12.99 9.51
N GLY A 92 39.91 12.50 8.31
CA GLY A 92 40.82 11.38 8.06
C GLY A 92 40.19 9.99 7.93
N VAL A 93 39.73 9.64 6.74
CA VAL A 93 39.54 8.23 6.31
C VAL A 93 40.39 8.03 5.04
N PRO A 94 41.23 7.00 4.94
CA PRO A 94 42.08 6.79 3.76
C PRO A 94 41.24 6.37 2.55
N ALA A 95 41.67 6.83 1.37
CA ALA A 95 41.01 6.57 0.10
C ALA A 95 40.96 5.06 -0.24
N PRO A 96 39.79 4.46 -0.51
CA PRO A 96 39.71 3.11 -1.03
C PRO A 96 40.01 3.08 -2.53
N SER A 97 40.72 2.03 -2.95
CA SER A 97 41.18 1.79 -4.33
C SER A 97 40.04 1.69 -5.34
N LEU A 98 40.27 2.35 -6.47
CA LEU A 98 39.37 2.63 -7.58
C LEU A 98 38.84 1.39 -8.30
N GLY A 99 37.54 1.11 -8.16
CA GLY A 99 36.74 0.32 -9.08
C GLY A 99 35.46 1.08 -9.42
N GLY A 100 35.56 2.13 -10.24
CA GLY A 100 34.45 3.04 -10.57
C GLY A 100 34.17 3.15 -12.06
N LEU A 101 32.96 3.62 -12.40
CA LEU A 101 32.46 3.91 -13.75
C LEU A 101 33.51 4.65 -14.62
N PRO A 102 33.58 4.35 -15.94
CA PRO A 102 34.49 5.04 -16.85
C PRO A 102 34.14 6.54 -16.90
N LEU A 103 35.16 7.39 -16.92
CA LEU A 103 35.05 8.86 -16.92
C LEU A 103 34.13 9.42 -18.03
N GLY A 104 33.96 8.70 -19.13
CA GLY A 104 33.08 9.09 -20.25
C GLY A 104 31.58 9.07 -19.97
N ALA A 105 31.14 8.68 -18.76
CA ALA A 105 29.74 8.71 -18.33
C ALA A 105 29.34 9.97 -17.54
N LEU A 106 30.27 10.91 -17.31
CA LEU A 106 30.00 12.17 -16.61
C LEU A 106 29.54 13.27 -17.59
N PRO A 107 28.80 14.31 -17.16
CA PRO A 107 28.56 15.51 -17.97
C PRO A 107 29.87 16.13 -18.48
N GLU A 108 29.86 16.73 -19.67
CA GLU A 108 31.06 17.32 -20.30
C GLU A 108 31.76 18.33 -19.38
N GLU A 109 31.00 19.22 -18.72
CA GLU A 109 31.53 20.19 -17.76
C GLU A 109 32.27 19.54 -16.57
N ASP A 110 31.74 18.42 -16.04
CA ASP A 110 32.37 17.68 -14.95
C ASP A 110 33.65 16.97 -15.44
N GLN A 111 33.67 16.51 -16.70
CA GLN A 111 34.86 15.92 -17.33
C GLN A 111 35.95 16.97 -17.58
N GLU A 112 35.58 18.16 -18.07
CA GLU A 112 36.50 19.28 -18.32
C GLU A 112 37.14 19.79 -17.02
N LEU A 113 36.36 19.92 -15.95
CA LEU A 113 36.88 20.29 -14.64
C LEU A 113 37.89 19.26 -14.12
N LEU A 114 37.57 17.97 -14.22
CA LEU A 114 38.48 16.89 -13.81
C LEU A 114 39.74 16.82 -14.67
N ALA A 115 39.63 17.07 -15.98
CA ALA A 115 40.75 17.15 -16.89
C ALA A 115 41.67 18.33 -16.53
N SER A 116 41.10 19.51 -16.29
CA SER A 116 41.83 20.72 -15.89
C SER A 116 42.57 20.52 -14.56
N LEU A 117 41.92 19.90 -13.57
CA LEU A 117 42.55 19.56 -12.30
C LEU A 117 43.68 18.54 -12.48
N ARG A 118 43.51 17.55 -13.37
CA ARG A 118 44.55 16.55 -13.66
C ARG A 118 45.76 17.18 -14.33
N GLU A 119 45.56 18.07 -15.30
CA GLU A 119 46.65 18.81 -15.95
C GLU A 119 47.40 19.68 -14.94
N ALA A 120 46.67 20.38 -14.07
CA ALA A 120 47.28 21.17 -12.99
C ALA A 120 48.10 20.30 -12.02
N ILE A 121 47.63 19.10 -11.68
CA ILE A 121 48.38 18.14 -10.85
C ILE A 121 49.62 17.62 -11.58
N GLN A 122 49.52 17.31 -12.87
CA GLN A 122 50.66 16.86 -13.67
C GLN A 122 51.75 17.93 -13.76
N ALA A 123 51.38 19.21 -13.85
CA ALA A 123 52.31 20.32 -13.86
C ALA A 123 53.14 20.47 -12.56
N LEU A 124 52.68 19.88 -11.44
CA LEU A 124 53.39 19.91 -10.15
C LEU A 124 54.52 18.87 -10.05
N GLY A 125 54.59 17.89 -10.97
CA GLY A 125 55.67 16.89 -10.97
C GLY A 125 55.75 16.08 -9.67
N GLU A 126 56.94 16.04 -9.06
CA GLU A 126 57.22 15.24 -7.85
C GLU A 126 56.46 15.74 -6.60
N ASP A 127 56.07 17.02 -6.56
CA ASP A 127 55.37 17.63 -5.42
C ASP A 127 53.86 17.32 -5.40
N ALA A 128 53.33 16.74 -6.48
CA ALA A 128 51.91 16.47 -6.68
C ALA A 128 51.27 15.67 -5.52
N ALA A 129 51.97 14.64 -5.01
CA ALA A 129 51.42 13.73 -4.01
C ALA A 129 51.13 14.41 -2.65
N ALA A 130 51.88 15.46 -2.31
CA ALA A 130 51.68 16.21 -1.06
C ALA A 130 50.85 17.49 -1.27
N HIS A 131 50.51 17.83 -2.51
CA HIS A 131 49.83 19.07 -2.82
C HIS A 131 48.31 18.98 -2.57
N PRO A 132 47.68 19.97 -1.92
CA PRO A 132 46.22 19.97 -1.66
C PRO A 132 45.33 19.82 -2.89
N LEU A 133 45.85 20.12 -4.09
CA LEU A 133 45.11 19.92 -5.35
C LEU A 133 44.80 18.45 -5.62
N THR A 134 45.64 17.52 -5.19
CA THR A 134 45.37 16.08 -5.33
C THR A 134 44.17 15.67 -4.48
N ASP A 135 44.10 16.13 -3.23
CA ASP A 135 42.95 15.91 -2.36
C ASP A 135 41.67 16.59 -2.87
N ILE A 136 41.79 17.74 -3.53
CA ILE A 136 40.66 18.44 -4.16
C ILE A 136 40.17 17.65 -5.38
N HIS A 137 41.07 17.25 -6.26
CA HIS A 137 40.75 16.42 -7.42
C HIS A 137 40.03 15.14 -7.01
N ASP A 138 40.51 14.43 -6.00
CA ASP A 138 39.91 13.17 -5.55
C ASP A 138 38.53 13.38 -4.93
N ARG A 139 38.32 14.50 -4.21
CA ARG A 139 37.00 14.89 -3.71
C ARG A 139 36.03 15.25 -4.83
N VAL A 140 36.48 16.02 -5.83
CA VAL A 140 35.65 16.37 -7.01
C VAL A 140 35.30 15.12 -7.79
N LEU A 141 36.27 14.24 -8.05
CA LEU A 141 36.05 12.97 -8.73
C LEU A 141 35.03 12.09 -8.00
N THR A 142 35.11 12.04 -6.67
CA THR A 142 34.14 11.32 -5.84
C THR A 142 32.75 11.94 -5.93
N ALA A 143 32.64 13.27 -5.86
CA ALA A 143 31.36 13.98 -5.98
C ALA A 143 30.71 13.78 -7.36
N CYS A 144 31.49 13.85 -8.45
CA CYS A 144 31.01 13.58 -9.80
C CYS A 144 30.49 12.14 -9.95
N ARG A 145 31.20 11.15 -9.39
CA ARG A 145 30.74 9.75 -9.36
C ARG A 145 29.47 9.56 -8.56
N ASP A 146 29.37 10.19 -7.40
CA ASP A 146 28.17 10.13 -6.56
C ASP A 146 26.97 10.77 -7.26
N LYS A 147 27.17 11.92 -7.93
CA LYS A 147 26.15 12.58 -8.77
C LYS A 147 25.64 11.63 -9.87
N ALA A 148 26.54 10.98 -10.60
CA ALA A 148 26.16 10.00 -11.61
C ALA A 148 25.41 8.78 -11.01
N ALA A 149 25.87 8.26 -9.87
CA ALA A 149 25.24 7.13 -9.20
C ALA A 149 23.83 7.45 -8.65
N LEU A 150 23.60 8.69 -8.23
CA LEU A 150 22.29 9.17 -7.78
C LEU A 150 21.28 9.27 -8.91
N LEU A 151 21.73 9.63 -10.12
CA LEU A 151 20.88 9.69 -11.32
C LEU A 151 20.63 8.33 -11.97
N LYS A 152 21.33 7.28 -11.51
CA LYS A 152 21.19 5.93 -12.04
C LYS A 152 19.75 5.42 -11.94
N ARG A 153 19.21 5.02 -13.09
CA ARG A 153 17.86 4.45 -13.30
C ARG A 153 17.87 3.31 -14.33
N ASP A 154 19.02 2.69 -14.52
CA ASP A 154 19.26 1.63 -15.50
C ASP A 154 18.24 0.49 -15.43
N TRP A 155 17.71 0.22 -14.23
CA TRP A 155 16.77 -0.88 -14.00
C TRP A 155 15.36 -0.41 -13.66
N THR A 156 15.23 0.70 -12.91
CA THR A 156 13.90 1.19 -12.52
C THR A 156 13.07 1.65 -13.72
N ASP A 157 13.69 2.05 -14.83
CA ASP A 157 12.94 2.50 -16.01
C ASP A 157 12.33 1.33 -16.83
N GLU A 158 12.71 0.08 -16.55
CA GLU A 158 12.05 -1.09 -17.14
C GLU A 158 10.56 -1.18 -16.72
N MET A 159 9.70 -1.59 -17.66
CA MET A 159 8.24 -1.57 -17.46
C MET A 159 7.71 -2.71 -16.57
N PHE A 160 8.33 -3.90 -16.62
CA PHE A 160 7.87 -5.12 -15.92
C PHE A 160 6.40 -5.44 -16.21
N GLN A 161 6.10 -5.67 -17.48
CA GLN A 161 4.74 -5.89 -17.97
C GLN A 161 4.64 -7.08 -18.94
N GLU A 162 5.66 -7.93 -18.97
CA GLU A 162 5.78 -9.08 -19.86
C GLU A 162 5.10 -10.35 -19.30
N GLY A 163 4.50 -10.26 -18.11
CA GLY A 163 3.89 -11.37 -17.40
C GLY A 163 4.68 -11.76 -16.15
N GLU A 164 4.06 -12.59 -15.31
CA GLU A 164 4.59 -12.93 -13.98
C GLU A 164 6.00 -13.54 -14.03
N ASP A 165 6.15 -14.62 -14.79
CA ASP A 165 7.39 -15.41 -14.83
C ASP A 165 8.53 -14.61 -15.48
N THR A 166 8.25 -13.92 -16.59
CA THR A 166 9.24 -13.10 -17.28
C THR A 166 9.70 -11.92 -16.44
N ASN A 167 8.78 -11.27 -15.70
CA ASN A 167 9.15 -10.23 -14.75
C ASN A 167 10.03 -10.79 -13.62
N GLU A 168 9.71 -11.99 -13.11
CA GLU A 168 10.51 -12.66 -12.07
C GLU A 168 11.92 -12.99 -12.54
N GLU A 169 12.05 -13.56 -13.74
CA GLU A 169 13.35 -13.85 -14.39
C GLU A 169 14.16 -12.57 -14.58
N ARG A 170 13.51 -11.48 -15.01
CA ARG A 170 14.19 -10.20 -15.20
C ARG A 170 14.68 -9.62 -13.88
N VAL A 171 13.86 -9.65 -12.83
CA VAL A 171 14.29 -9.26 -11.47
C VAL A 171 15.49 -10.09 -11.02
N ALA A 172 15.46 -11.42 -11.20
CA ALA A 172 16.56 -12.29 -10.82
C ALA A 172 17.87 -11.99 -11.60
N ALA A 173 17.77 -11.65 -12.89
CA ALA A 173 18.91 -11.22 -13.69
C ALA A 173 19.53 -9.91 -13.17
N ILE A 174 18.70 -8.94 -12.77
CA ILE A 174 19.15 -7.68 -12.16
C ILE A 174 19.81 -7.95 -10.80
N GLU A 175 19.21 -8.80 -9.96
CA GLU A 175 19.80 -9.24 -8.68
C GLU A 175 21.19 -9.85 -8.88
N ALA A 176 21.34 -10.73 -9.89
CA ALA A 176 22.62 -11.35 -10.22
C ALA A 176 23.66 -10.32 -10.72
N SER A 177 23.23 -9.33 -11.49
CA SER A 177 24.09 -8.23 -11.95
C SER A 177 24.65 -7.43 -10.76
N LEU A 178 23.78 -7.04 -9.81
CA LEU A 178 24.20 -6.34 -8.59
C LEU A 178 25.10 -7.22 -7.72
N ALA A 179 24.77 -8.50 -7.54
CA ALA A 179 25.60 -9.43 -6.77
C ALA A 179 27.00 -9.59 -7.39
N GLY A 180 27.09 -9.67 -8.71
CA GLY A 180 28.35 -9.68 -9.43
C GLY A 180 29.16 -8.38 -9.24
N ALA A 181 28.51 -7.22 -9.30
CA ALA A 181 29.16 -5.93 -9.03
C ALA A 181 29.69 -5.85 -7.60
N LEU A 182 28.89 -6.26 -6.61
CA LEU A 182 29.29 -6.33 -5.20
C LEU A 182 30.47 -7.27 -4.96
N SER A 183 30.53 -8.39 -5.68
CA SER A 183 31.59 -9.40 -5.52
C SER A 183 32.93 -8.94 -6.11
N ARG A 184 32.89 -8.06 -7.12
CA ARG A 184 34.08 -7.44 -7.72
C ARG A 184 34.52 -6.16 -7.01
N SER A 185 33.62 -5.53 -6.25
CA SER A 185 33.90 -4.28 -5.54
C SER A 185 34.62 -4.55 -4.23
N GLY A 186 35.85 -4.07 -4.09
CA GLY A 186 36.57 -4.13 -2.81
C GLY A 186 35.94 -3.30 -1.70
N ALA A 187 35.15 -2.28 -2.06
CA ALA A 187 34.46 -1.38 -1.13
C ALA A 187 32.98 -1.75 -0.90
N GLY A 188 32.41 -2.67 -1.69
CA GLY A 188 31.00 -3.05 -1.61
C GLY A 188 30.06 -1.85 -1.73
N LEU A 189 29.17 -1.66 -0.75
CA LEU A 189 28.22 -0.53 -0.69
C LEU A 189 28.86 0.79 -0.21
N GLU A 190 30.14 0.78 0.18
CA GLU A 190 30.89 2.02 0.39
C GLU A 190 31.29 2.67 -0.93
N ASP A 191 31.22 1.96 -2.05
CA ASP A 191 31.32 2.57 -3.38
C ASP A 191 29.99 3.20 -3.81
N GLY A 192 30.05 4.43 -4.34
CA GLY A 192 28.88 5.20 -4.73
C GLY A 192 28.10 4.54 -5.87
N GLY A 193 28.80 4.00 -6.88
CA GLY A 193 28.16 3.33 -8.02
C GLY A 193 27.36 2.10 -7.61
N THR A 194 27.93 1.29 -6.72
CA THR A 194 27.29 0.09 -6.18
C THR A 194 26.13 0.43 -5.26
N LEU A 195 26.26 1.47 -4.42
CA LEU A 195 25.18 1.99 -3.59
C LEU A 195 24.02 2.54 -4.43
N GLY A 196 24.32 3.32 -5.48
CA GLY A 196 23.32 3.85 -6.41
C GLY A 196 22.55 2.74 -7.13
N SER A 197 23.26 1.69 -7.56
CA SER A 197 22.65 0.49 -8.16
C SER A 197 21.77 -0.27 -7.17
N ALA A 198 22.19 -0.38 -5.90
CA ALA A 198 21.37 -1.00 -4.87
C ALA A 198 20.07 -0.22 -4.62
N LEU A 199 20.12 1.12 -4.61
CA LEU A 199 18.91 1.94 -4.50
C LEU A 199 18.04 1.86 -5.77
N ASP A 200 18.62 1.73 -6.95
CA ASP A 200 17.87 1.50 -8.20
C ASP A 200 17.12 0.14 -8.17
N LEU A 201 17.75 -0.92 -7.64
CA LEU A 201 17.08 -2.21 -7.42
C LEU A 201 15.86 -2.10 -6.47
N VAL A 202 15.83 -1.13 -5.54
CA VAL A 202 14.64 -0.89 -4.71
C VAL A 202 13.45 -0.46 -5.58
N GLY A 203 13.68 0.37 -6.61
CA GLY A 203 12.65 0.75 -7.59
C GLY A 203 12.08 -0.46 -8.34
N VAL A 204 12.95 -1.36 -8.79
CA VAL A 204 12.57 -2.64 -9.41
C VAL A 204 11.68 -3.48 -8.49
N TYR A 205 12.07 -3.63 -7.21
CA TYR A 205 11.27 -4.36 -6.24
C TYR A 205 9.92 -3.70 -5.96
N MET A 206 9.85 -2.36 -5.93
CA MET A 206 8.59 -1.65 -5.75
C MET A 206 7.62 -1.82 -6.92
N LYS A 207 8.12 -1.92 -8.17
CA LYS A 207 7.29 -2.22 -9.35
C LYS A 207 6.74 -3.65 -9.30
N ASN A 208 7.56 -4.59 -8.83
CA ASN A 208 7.22 -6.02 -8.73
C ASN A 208 6.63 -6.45 -7.37
N TYR A 209 6.31 -5.50 -6.48
CA TYR A 209 5.77 -5.77 -5.14
C TYR A 209 6.60 -6.72 -4.25
N LYS A 210 7.92 -6.76 -4.46
CA LYS A 210 8.88 -7.49 -3.61
C LYS A 210 9.30 -6.66 -2.41
N LEU A 211 8.32 -6.24 -1.61
CA LEU A 211 8.49 -5.22 -0.56
C LEU A 211 9.41 -5.67 0.58
N ASP A 212 9.47 -6.97 0.88
CA ASP A 212 10.37 -7.47 1.93
C ASP A 212 11.84 -7.39 1.47
N LYS A 213 12.10 -7.66 0.18
CA LYS A 213 13.43 -7.49 -0.43
C LYS A 213 13.81 -6.01 -0.51
N ALA A 214 12.87 -5.15 -0.92
CA ALA A 214 13.06 -3.70 -0.95
C ALA A 214 13.47 -3.15 0.42
N ASP A 215 12.75 -3.54 1.48
CA ASP A 215 13.05 -3.13 2.84
C ASP A 215 14.43 -3.62 3.31
N THR A 216 14.78 -4.86 2.97
CA THR A 216 16.10 -5.45 3.29
C THR A 216 17.24 -4.67 2.63
N VAL A 217 17.09 -4.29 1.36
CA VAL A 217 18.11 -3.50 0.66
C VAL A 217 18.23 -2.10 1.26
N LEU A 218 17.11 -1.41 1.52
CA LEU A 218 17.12 -0.09 2.14
C LEU A 218 17.77 -0.12 3.53
N PHE A 219 17.50 -1.16 4.32
CA PHE A 219 18.12 -1.36 5.63
C PHE A 219 19.65 -1.52 5.50
N ARG A 220 20.13 -2.33 4.55
CA ARG A 220 21.56 -2.51 4.31
C ARG A 220 22.25 -1.25 3.79
N CYS A 221 21.55 -0.42 3.02
CA CYS A 221 22.06 0.85 2.51
C CYS A 221 22.13 1.95 3.58
N ALA A 222 21.34 1.86 4.66
CA ALA A 222 21.12 2.96 5.60
C ALA A 222 22.42 3.55 6.18
N ARG A 223 23.36 2.71 6.64
CA ARG A 223 24.64 3.19 7.19
C ARG A 223 25.51 3.92 6.15
N HIS A 224 25.50 3.45 4.91
CA HIS A 224 26.32 3.99 3.82
C HIS A 224 25.76 5.29 3.28
N VAL A 225 24.43 5.40 3.24
CA VAL A 225 23.72 6.64 2.95
C VAL A 225 23.95 7.67 4.05
N SER A 226 23.84 7.26 5.32
CA SER A 226 24.03 8.16 6.46
C SER A 226 25.46 8.71 6.54
N ALA A 227 26.46 7.90 6.20
CA ALA A 227 27.86 8.34 6.15
C ALA A 227 28.11 9.40 5.06
N ARG A 228 27.35 9.38 3.96
CA ARG A 228 27.45 10.36 2.86
C ARG A 228 26.61 11.61 3.08
N GLY A 229 25.42 11.45 3.67
CA GLY A 229 24.47 12.53 3.90
C GLY A 229 23.93 13.17 2.60
N GLY A 230 23.36 14.37 2.74
CA GLY A 230 22.88 15.19 1.62
C GLY A 230 21.89 14.46 0.70
N VAL A 231 22.09 14.60 -0.61
CA VAL A 231 21.23 14.04 -1.67
C VAL A 231 21.09 12.50 -1.63
N TRP A 232 22.03 11.78 -1.02
CA TRP A 232 21.89 10.34 -0.76
C TRP A 232 20.77 10.06 0.24
N MET A 233 20.66 10.89 1.28
CA MET A 233 19.58 10.78 2.26
C MET A 233 18.23 11.05 1.60
N VAL A 234 18.16 12.07 0.74
CA VAL A 234 16.95 12.41 -0.04
C VAL A 234 16.50 11.21 -0.90
N LYS A 235 17.42 10.60 -1.68
CA LYS A 235 17.08 9.43 -2.53
C LYS A 235 16.61 8.24 -1.68
N TRP A 236 17.30 7.94 -0.57
CA TRP A 236 16.94 6.85 0.32
C TRP A 236 15.60 7.06 1.03
N LEU A 237 15.34 8.26 1.57
CA LEU A 237 14.08 8.62 2.21
C LEU A 237 12.91 8.52 1.23
N ASN A 238 13.08 8.96 -0.02
CA ASN A 238 12.07 8.83 -1.07
C ASN A 238 11.71 7.36 -1.37
N HIS A 239 12.72 6.50 -1.47
CA HIS A 239 12.47 5.07 -1.65
C HIS A 239 11.83 4.44 -0.41
N LEU A 240 12.33 4.76 0.79
CA LEU A 240 11.82 4.21 2.04
C LEU A 240 10.38 4.61 2.30
N SER A 241 10.02 5.87 2.10
CA SER A 241 8.64 6.34 2.26
C SER A 241 7.70 5.61 1.29
N THR A 242 8.09 5.46 0.02
CA THR A 242 7.30 4.75 -0.98
C THR A 242 7.14 3.26 -0.65
N VAL A 243 8.19 2.60 -0.14
CA VAL A 243 8.10 1.22 0.36
C VAL A 243 7.13 1.15 1.54
N ARG A 244 7.19 2.08 2.50
CA ARG A 244 6.27 2.13 3.64
C ARG A 244 4.82 2.34 3.20
N MET A 245 4.57 3.19 2.20
CA MET A 245 3.22 3.35 1.62
C MET A 245 2.70 2.03 1.03
N LYS A 246 3.53 1.30 0.27
CA LYS A 246 3.16 0.01 -0.33
C LYS A 246 2.98 -1.11 0.71
N GLN A 247 3.64 -1.01 1.87
CA GLN A 247 3.46 -1.91 3.01
C GLN A 247 2.24 -1.56 3.89
N SER A 248 1.40 -0.59 3.48
CA SER A 248 0.29 -0.06 4.28
C SER A 248 0.72 0.60 5.61
N ARG A 249 2.00 0.98 5.74
CA ARG A 249 2.57 1.70 6.89
C ARG A 249 2.50 3.20 6.66
N HIS A 250 1.29 3.71 6.44
CA HIS A 250 1.06 5.08 5.96
C HIS A 250 1.49 6.17 6.94
N LEU A 251 1.41 5.92 8.25
CA LEU A 251 1.88 6.89 9.26
C LEU A 251 3.40 7.05 9.21
N GLU A 252 4.14 5.94 9.17
CA GLU A 252 5.60 5.98 9.04
C GLU A 252 6.03 6.57 7.70
N ALA A 253 5.31 6.25 6.61
CA ALA A 253 5.56 6.87 5.32
C ALA A 253 5.38 8.40 5.37
N LEU A 254 4.33 8.88 6.06
CA LEU A 254 4.07 10.30 6.22
C LEU A 254 5.18 11.00 7.02
N GLU A 255 5.64 10.40 8.12
CA GLU A 255 6.77 10.92 8.90
C GLU A 255 8.03 11.04 8.03
N LEU A 256 8.35 9.99 7.27
CA LEU A 256 9.50 9.98 6.36
C LEU A 256 9.39 11.00 5.21
N LEU A 257 8.18 11.31 4.75
CA LEU A 257 7.96 12.32 3.72
C LEU A 257 8.15 13.74 4.27
N TYR A 258 7.74 13.99 5.52
CA TYR A 258 8.07 15.26 6.19
C TYR A 258 9.57 15.39 6.46
N ASP A 259 10.23 14.30 6.84
CA ASP A 259 11.69 14.28 6.95
C ASP A 259 12.33 14.56 5.58
N LEU A 260 11.85 13.92 4.51
CA LEU A 260 12.34 14.16 3.14
C LEU A 260 12.19 15.62 2.72
N GLU A 261 11.05 16.25 3.02
CA GLU A 261 10.83 17.69 2.77
C GLU A 261 11.83 18.54 3.53
N LEU A 262 12.05 18.26 4.83
CA LEU A 262 12.97 18.99 5.69
C LEU A 262 14.44 18.80 5.31
N TYR A 263 14.82 17.60 4.86
CA TYR A 263 16.18 17.26 4.43
C TYR A 263 16.50 17.78 3.02
N SER A 264 15.49 18.17 2.23
CA SER A 264 15.73 18.71 0.90
C SER A 264 16.53 20.02 0.99
N PRO A 265 17.69 20.12 0.30
CA PRO A 265 18.44 21.38 0.26
C PRO A 265 17.81 22.40 -0.71
N TYR A 266 16.79 22.00 -1.47
CA TYR A 266 16.12 22.81 -2.47
C TYR A 266 14.74 23.24 -1.98
N SER A 267 14.31 24.41 -2.42
CA SER A 267 12.93 24.88 -2.34
C SER A 267 12.07 24.35 -3.50
N ALA A 268 10.75 24.46 -3.35
CA ALA A 268 9.79 24.13 -4.41
C ALA A 268 9.92 25.02 -5.66
N GLU A 269 10.61 26.16 -5.56
CA GLU A 269 10.93 27.02 -6.69
C GLU A 269 12.17 26.53 -7.45
N GLU A 270 13.16 25.99 -6.74
CA GLU A 270 14.42 25.52 -7.32
C GLU A 270 14.32 24.11 -7.92
N ALA A 271 13.49 23.24 -7.34
CA ALA A 271 13.35 21.84 -7.78
C ALA A 271 11.87 21.39 -7.89
N PRO A 272 11.06 22.03 -8.75
CA PRO A 272 9.63 21.78 -8.84
C PRO A 272 9.27 20.32 -9.18
N GLU A 273 10.08 19.60 -9.96
CA GLU A 273 9.88 18.19 -10.32
C GLU A 273 9.97 17.26 -9.09
N PHE A 274 10.93 17.53 -8.20
CA PHE A 274 11.11 16.80 -6.95
C PHE A 274 9.91 17.05 -6.02
N PHE A 275 9.52 18.32 -5.86
CA PHE A 275 8.41 18.69 -4.98
C PHE A 275 7.06 18.23 -5.50
N GLU A 276 6.84 18.17 -6.81
CA GLU A 276 5.65 17.54 -7.39
C GLU A 276 5.51 16.08 -6.91
N THR A 277 6.59 15.30 -7.00
CA THR A 277 6.59 13.89 -6.58
C THR A 277 6.44 13.74 -5.07
N LEU A 278 7.13 14.57 -4.28
CA LEU A 278 7.03 14.59 -2.83
C LEU A 278 5.59 14.89 -2.38
N TYR A 279 4.99 15.97 -2.90
CA TYR A 279 3.64 16.37 -2.53
C TYR A 279 2.58 15.38 -2.98
N ARG A 280 2.77 14.73 -4.15
CA ARG A 280 1.95 13.59 -4.58
C ARG A 280 1.96 12.46 -3.55
N ASN A 281 3.15 12.05 -3.11
CA ASN A 281 3.29 10.98 -2.13
C ASN A 281 2.72 11.36 -0.76
N LEU A 282 2.96 12.59 -0.30
CA LEU A 282 2.36 13.15 0.93
C LEU A 282 0.84 13.09 0.88
N ALA A 283 0.26 13.53 -0.23
CA ALA A 283 -1.18 13.57 -0.38
C ALA A 283 -1.81 12.18 -0.36
N TRP A 284 -1.18 11.19 -1.00
CA TRP A 284 -1.62 9.79 -0.96
C TRP A 284 -1.48 9.16 0.44
N ALA A 285 -0.38 9.45 1.16
CA ALA A 285 -0.20 8.97 2.54
C ALA A 285 -1.25 9.57 3.50
N LEU A 286 -1.51 10.88 3.41
CA LEU A 286 -2.54 11.58 4.18
C LEU A 286 -3.94 11.03 3.88
N LYS A 287 -4.26 10.80 2.61
CA LYS A 287 -5.53 10.20 2.18
C LYS A 287 -5.74 8.81 2.76
N ALA A 288 -4.70 7.98 2.79
CA ALA A 288 -4.76 6.64 3.36
C ALA A 288 -4.93 6.64 4.89
N LEU A 289 -4.60 7.74 5.56
CA LEU A 289 -4.85 7.96 6.99
C LEU A 289 -6.21 8.62 7.28
N GLY A 290 -7.02 8.91 6.26
CA GLY A 290 -8.29 9.61 6.39
C GLY A 290 -8.16 11.12 6.63
N ARG A 291 -6.96 11.69 6.54
CA ARG A 291 -6.68 13.13 6.69
C ARG A 291 -6.93 13.85 5.37
N ILE A 292 -8.19 13.83 4.92
CA ILE A 292 -8.57 14.24 3.56
C ILE A 292 -8.29 15.73 3.29
N ASP A 293 -8.53 16.62 4.26
CA ASP A 293 -8.33 18.07 4.06
C ASP A 293 -6.85 18.43 3.90
N GLU A 294 -5.97 17.73 4.62
CA GLU A 294 -4.52 17.89 4.47
C GLU A 294 -4.01 17.25 3.19
N SER A 295 -4.58 16.10 2.78
CA SER A 295 -4.31 15.51 1.47
C SER A 295 -4.64 16.48 0.33
N LEU A 296 -5.73 17.23 0.44
CA LEU A 296 -6.11 18.25 -0.54
C LEU A 296 -5.08 19.37 -0.62
N ALA A 297 -4.63 19.91 0.52
CA ALA A 297 -3.60 20.93 0.55
C ALA A 297 -2.28 20.44 -0.10
N ALA A 298 -1.87 19.20 0.19
CA ALA A 298 -0.68 18.61 -0.44
C ALA A 298 -0.87 18.44 -1.96
N PHE A 299 -2.05 18.04 -2.44
CA PHE A 299 -2.31 17.98 -3.88
C PHE A 299 -2.36 19.35 -4.56
N GLU A 300 -2.81 20.41 -3.87
CA GLU A 300 -2.71 21.78 -4.39
C GLU A 300 -1.25 22.22 -4.54
N GLN A 301 -0.39 21.85 -3.60
CA GLN A 301 1.06 22.08 -3.70
C GLN A 301 1.67 21.28 -4.86
N MET A 302 1.31 20.00 -5.02
CA MET A 302 1.70 19.16 -6.16
C MET A 302 1.32 19.82 -7.49
N ALA A 303 0.05 20.24 -7.62
CA ALA A 303 -0.47 20.88 -8.82
C ALA A 303 0.21 22.23 -9.11
N SER A 304 0.62 22.95 -8.05
CA SER A 304 1.40 24.19 -8.15
C SER A 304 2.82 23.93 -8.65
N ALA A 305 3.47 22.87 -8.17
CA ALA A 305 4.79 22.44 -8.61
C ALA A 305 4.77 21.97 -10.07
N SER A 306 3.85 21.09 -10.45
CA SER A 306 3.68 20.59 -11.83
C SER A 306 3.54 21.74 -12.85
N ARG A 307 2.69 22.73 -12.58
CA ARG A 307 2.51 23.87 -13.50
C ARG A 307 3.78 24.70 -13.73
N ARG A 308 4.71 24.73 -12.77
CA ARG A 308 5.94 25.54 -12.90
C ARG A 308 6.89 25.00 -13.96
N HIS A 309 7.04 23.67 -14.05
CA HIS A 309 8.02 23.07 -14.96
C HIS A 309 7.39 22.48 -16.23
N LYS A 310 6.16 21.95 -16.15
CA LYS A 310 5.47 21.37 -17.34
C LYS A 310 4.71 22.40 -18.16
N GLY A 311 4.33 23.54 -17.57
CA GLY A 311 3.46 24.56 -18.18
C GLY A 311 1.99 24.15 -18.34
N ALA A 312 1.71 22.87 -18.59
CA ALA A 312 0.39 22.26 -18.63
C ALA A 312 0.38 20.92 -17.90
N TYR A 313 -0.80 20.48 -17.45
CA TYR A 313 -0.95 19.15 -16.83
C TYR A 313 -0.77 18.05 -17.86
N ASP A 314 0.03 17.05 -17.50
CA ASP A 314 0.11 15.78 -18.22
C ASP A 314 -1.02 14.82 -17.81
N TRP A 315 -1.01 13.60 -18.35
CA TRP A 315 -2.02 12.60 -18.05
C TRP A 315 -1.98 12.17 -16.58
N PHE A 316 -0.80 12.13 -15.96
CA PHE A 316 -0.60 11.66 -14.60
C PHE A 316 -1.13 12.68 -13.59
N ASP A 317 -0.88 13.96 -13.82
CA ASP A 317 -1.45 15.08 -13.09
C ASP A 317 -2.97 15.10 -13.20
N CYS A 318 -3.51 14.92 -14.41
CA CYS A 318 -4.95 14.85 -14.64
C CYS A 318 -5.59 13.69 -13.87
N TRP A 319 -4.95 12.52 -13.87
CA TRP A 319 -5.45 11.36 -13.16
C TRP A 319 -5.47 11.56 -11.64
N ASP A 320 -4.35 12.00 -11.06
CA ASP A 320 -4.22 12.19 -9.60
C ASP A 320 -5.21 13.25 -9.09
N ILE A 321 -5.21 14.44 -9.72
CA ILE A 321 -6.10 15.55 -9.33
C ILE A 321 -7.57 15.15 -9.54
N GLY A 322 -7.89 14.55 -10.70
CA GLY A 322 -9.25 14.12 -11.01
C GLY A 322 -9.79 13.10 -10.02
N LYS A 323 -8.98 12.10 -9.64
CA LYS A 323 -9.34 11.06 -8.67
C LYS A 323 -9.64 11.63 -7.29
N LEU A 324 -8.79 12.53 -6.81
CA LEU A 324 -9.01 13.17 -5.52
C LEU A 324 -10.24 14.10 -5.56
N ALA A 325 -10.34 14.94 -6.59
CA ALA A 325 -11.45 15.88 -6.75
C ALA A 325 -12.80 15.15 -6.78
N ALA A 326 -12.88 14.04 -7.53
CA ALA A 326 -14.07 13.18 -7.54
C ALA A 326 -14.34 12.58 -6.15
N THR A 327 -13.33 12.00 -5.50
CA THR A 327 -13.49 11.40 -4.16
C THR A 327 -14.03 12.40 -3.14
N ARG A 328 -13.46 13.60 -3.09
CA ARG A 328 -13.91 14.68 -2.21
C ARG A 328 -15.32 15.13 -2.55
N ALA A 329 -15.57 15.44 -3.82
CA ALA A 329 -16.84 15.98 -4.26
C ALA A 329 -18.01 15.03 -3.97
N PHE A 330 -17.81 13.72 -4.16
CA PHE A 330 -18.82 12.73 -3.77
C PHE A 330 -19.08 12.73 -2.27
N ARG A 331 -18.02 12.76 -1.44
CA ARG A 331 -18.15 12.82 0.03
C ARG A 331 -18.92 14.06 0.47
N ASP A 332 -18.65 15.20 -0.16
CA ASP A 332 -19.24 16.49 0.17
C ASP A 332 -20.65 16.67 -0.47
N GLY A 333 -21.10 15.70 -1.29
CA GLY A 333 -22.40 15.73 -1.98
C GLY A 333 -22.47 16.67 -3.20
N ASP A 334 -21.34 17.22 -3.65
CA ASP A 334 -21.24 18.07 -4.84
C ASP A 334 -21.11 17.22 -6.11
N MET A 335 -22.25 16.79 -6.64
CA MET A 335 -22.28 15.97 -7.86
C MET A 335 -21.71 16.70 -9.09
N ALA A 336 -21.81 18.03 -9.16
CA ALA A 336 -21.25 18.78 -10.28
C ALA A 336 -19.71 18.74 -10.26
N ALA A 337 -19.09 18.94 -9.09
CA ALA A 337 -17.65 18.77 -8.93
C ALA A 337 -17.20 17.31 -9.13
N PHE A 338 -18.03 16.34 -8.71
CA PHE A 338 -17.74 14.93 -8.92
C PHE A 338 -17.58 14.60 -10.41
N TYR A 339 -18.54 15.03 -11.24
CA TYR A 339 -18.48 14.78 -12.67
C TYR A 339 -17.34 15.54 -13.36
N ARG A 340 -16.94 16.72 -12.86
CA ARG A 340 -15.72 17.39 -13.32
C ARG A 340 -14.45 16.58 -13.03
N GLY A 341 -14.34 16.02 -11.81
CA GLY A 341 -13.25 15.13 -11.44
C GLY A 341 -13.21 13.88 -12.31
N ARG A 342 -14.35 13.23 -12.54
CA ARG A 342 -14.46 12.06 -13.44
C ARG A 342 -14.04 12.40 -14.87
N ALA A 343 -14.51 13.51 -15.42
CA ALA A 343 -14.12 13.96 -16.77
C ALA A 343 -12.61 14.21 -16.89
N MET A 344 -11.96 14.65 -15.82
CA MET A 344 -10.50 14.81 -15.78
C MET A 344 -9.78 13.45 -15.83
N ILE A 345 -10.33 12.42 -15.19
CA ILE A 345 -9.81 11.03 -15.27
C ILE A 345 -10.06 10.44 -16.67
N GLU A 346 -11.22 10.69 -17.28
CA GLU A 346 -11.52 10.28 -18.67
C GLU A 346 -10.52 10.90 -19.65
N ARG A 347 -10.23 12.19 -19.49
CA ARG A 347 -9.18 12.89 -20.25
C ARG A 347 -7.80 12.31 -19.98
N ALA A 348 -7.47 11.99 -18.73
CA ALA A 348 -6.19 11.38 -18.38
C ALA A 348 -5.99 10.03 -19.09
N LEU A 349 -7.04 9.22 -19.22
CA LEU A 349 -6.98 7.95 -19.96
C LEU A 349 -6.63 8.17 -21.43
N GLN A 350 -7.29 9.13 -22.09
CA GLN A 350 -7.01 9.48 -23.49
C GLN A 350 -5.58 9.99 -23.66
N MET A 351 -5.16 10.94 -22.83
CA MET A 351 -3.81 11.50 -22.87
C MET A 351 -2.75 10.43 -22.62
N HIS A 352 -3.00 9.47 -21.73
CA HIS A 352 -2.11 8.33 -21.50
C HIS A 352 -2.04 7.44 -22.75
N GLU A 353 -3.16 7.14 -23.40
CA GLU A 353 -3.17 6.31 -24.61
C GLU A 353 -2.35 6.94 -25.74
N ASP A 354 -2.35 8.26 -25.85
CA ASP A 354 -1.55 9.00 -26.83
C ASP A 354 -0.07 9.12 -26.45
N ALA A 355 0.22 9.46 -25.17
CA ALA A 355 1.58 9.75 -24.72
C ALA A 355 2.40 8.49 -24.44
N GLU A 356 1.77 7.46 -23.85
CA GLU A 356 2.42 6.24 -23.36
C GLU A 356 1.59 5.01 -23.78
N PRO A 357 1.47 4.73 -25.09
CA PRO A 357 0.64 3.63 -25.60
C PRO A 357 1.12 2.23 -25.15
N GLU A 358 2.37 2.11 -24.71
CA GLU A 358 2.92 0.85 -24.25
C GLU A 358 2.87 0.67 -22.72
N ASP A 359 2.57 1.70 -21.92
CA ASP A 359 2.42 1.52 -20.46
C ASP A 359 1.04 0.96 -20.11
N LEU A 360 0.93 -0.37 -20.18
CA LEU A 360 -0.34 -1.05 -19.96
C LEU A 360 -0.72 -1.12 -18.48
N VAL A 361 0.27 -1.06 -17.59
CA VAL A 361 0.06 -1.15 -16.13
C VAL A 361 -0.55 0.14 -15.61
N MET A 362 -0.04 1.29 -16.04
CA MET A 362 -0.61 2.58 -15.66
C MET A 362 -1.98 2.80 -16.32
N ARG A 363 -2.15 2.43 -17.59
CA ARG A 363 -3.47 2.43 -18.24
C ARG A 363 -4.50 1.64 -17.43
N ALA A 364 -4.14 0.45 -16.94
CA ALA A 364 -5.03 -0.35 -16.10
C ALA A 364 -5.44 0.35 -14.81
N LYS A 365 -4.54 1.11 -14.16
CA LYS A 365 -4.86 1.86 -12.94
C LYS A 365 -5.76 3.08 -13.21
N VAL A 366 -5.63 3.71 -14.37
CA VAL A 366 -6.55 4.78 -14.81
C VAL A 366 -7.93 4.19 -15.06
N HIS A 367 -8.04 3.06 -15.77
CA HIS A 367 -9.30 2.32 -15.92
C HIS A 367 -9.92 1.95 -14.56
N ASP A 368 -9.15 1.40 -13.62
CA ASP A 368 -9.63 1.08 -12.26
C ASP A 368 -10.25 2.30 -11.57
N SER A 369 -9.57 3.45 -11.64
CA SER A 369 -10.05 4.69 -11.02
C SER A 369 -11.31 5.26 -11.68
N LEU A 370 -11.42 5.12 -13.00
CA LEU A 370 -12.61 5.53 -13.74
C LEU A 370 -13.79 4.61 -13.45
N ALA A 371 -13.54 3.30 -13.33
CA ALA A 371 -14.53 2.33 -12.90
C ALA A 371 -15.02 2.59 -11.47
N GLU A 372 -14.11 2.94 -10.54
CA GLU A 372 -14.46 3.39 -9.18
C GLU A 372 -15.44 4.57 -9.27
N CYS A 373 -15.22 5.55 -10.15
CA CYS A 373 -16.15 6.68 -10.32
C CYS A 373 -17.52 6.27 -10.86
N PHE A 374 -17.62 5.31 -11.78
CA PHE A 374 -18.92 4.81 -12.25
C PHE A 374 -19.64 3.98 -11.20
N PHE A 375 -18.89 3.14 -10.48
CA PHE A 375 -19.42 2.23 -9.47
C PHE A 375 -20.16 2.96 -8.36
N VAL A 376 -19.66 4.12 -7.93
CA VAL A 376 -20.13 4.82 -6.73
C VAL A 376 -21.41 5.61 -6.97
N VAL A 377 -21.70 5.92 -8.23
CA VAL A 377 -22.98 6.48 -8.68
C VAL A 377 -23.91 5.41 -9.25
N GLU A 378 -23.62 4.13 -9.00
CA GLU A 378 -24.41 2.98 -9.42
C GLU A 378 -24.55 2.84 -10.96
N GLU A 379 -23.64 3.43 -11.74
CA GLU A 379 -23.52 3.21 -13.20
C GLU A 379 -22.77 1.89 -13.49
N PHE A 380 -23.32 0.77 -13.02
CA PHE A 380 -22.63 -0.53 -12.97
C PHE A 380 -22.19 -1.07 -14.33
N GLU A 381 -22.95 -0.85 -15.40
CA GLU A 381 -22.60 -1.30 -16.75
C GLU A 381 -21.33 -0.60 -17.26
N ARG A 382 -21.20 0.71 -16.98
CA ARG A 382 -20.00 1.48 -17.34
C ARG A 382 -18.83 1.10 -16.45
N ALA A 383 -19.06 0.89 -15.15
CA ALA A 383 -18.05 0.37 -14.24
C ALA A 383 -17.52 -1.00 -14.72
N GLU A 384 -18.39 -1.87 -15.24
CA GLU A 384 -18.01 -3.19 -15.75
C GLU A 384 -17.03 -3.12 -16.93
N VAL A 385 -17.26 -2.20 -17.87
CA VAL A 385 -16.35 -1.99 -19.02
C VAL A 385 -14.94 -1.66 -18.52
N HIS A 386 -14.82 -0.67 -17.62
CA HIS A 386 -13.53 -0.22 -17.14
C HIS A 386 -12.86 -1.22 -16.18
N TYR A 387 -13.59 -1.84 -15.25
CA TYR A 387 -13.02 -2.88 -14.40
C TYR A 387 -12.59 -4.12 -15.19
N SER A 388 -13.31 -4.50 -16.25
CA SER A 388 -12.92 -5.62 -17.11
C SER A 388 -11.67 -5.31 -17.92
N ALA A 389 -11.54 -4.08 -18.43
CA ALA A 389 -10.33 -3.62 -19.11
C ALA A 389 -9.11 -3.66 -18.17
N ALA A 390 -9.22 -3.08 -16.97
CA ALA A 390 -8.17 -3.11 -15.96
C ALA A 390 -7.80 -4.56 -15.55
N TYR A 391 -8.80 -5.43 -15.35
CA TYR A 391 -8.59 -6.84 -15.02
C TYR A 391 -7.81 -7.57 -16.13
N ALA A 392 -8.21 -7.41 -17.39
CA ALA A 392 -7.56 -8.04 -18.52
C ALA A 392 -6.11 -7.56 -18.70
N LEU A 393 -5.87 -6.26 -18.57
CA LEU A 393 -4.53 -5.67 -18.66
C LEU A 393 -3.62 -6.17 -17.54
N LEU A 394 -4.05 -6.12 -16.27
CA LEU A 394 -3.23 -6.57 -15.14
C LEU A 394 -2.97 -8.08 -15.18
N ARG A 395 -3.95 -8.88 -15.59
CA ARG A 395 -3.76 -10.32 -15.77
C ARG A 395 -2.66 -10.64 -16.79
N ARG A 396 -2.61 -9.89 -17.89
CA ARG A 396 -1.61 -10.07 -18.95
C ARG A 396 -0.22 -9.55 -18.56
N THR A 397 -0.17 -8.44 -17.83
CA THR A 397 1.07 -7.67 -17.62
C THR A 397 1.84 -8.08 -16.36
N VAL A 398 1.18 -8.01 -15.21
CA VAL A 398 1.82 -8.25 -13.91
C VAL A 398 1.54 -9.63 -13.34
N GLY A 399 0.68 -10.41 -13.99
CA GLY A 399 0.37 -11.77 -13.58
C GLY A 399 -0.71 -11.89 -12.52
N ARG A 400 -0.97 -13.13 -12.10
CA ARG A 400 -2.08 -13.48 -11.19
C ARG A 400 -1.70 -13.47 -9.72
N LEU A 401 -0.41 -13.42 -9.39
CA LEU A 401 0.05 -13.27 -8.00
C LEU A 401 0.39 -11.83 -7.62
N SER A 402 0.31 -10.88 -8.56
CA SER A 402 0.56 -9.46 -8.26
C SER A 402 -0.52 -8.85 -7.36
N PRO A 403 -0.15 -8.07 -6.33
CA PRO A 403 -1.11 -7.30 -5.52
C PRO A 403 -2.00 -6.37 -6.35
N LEU A 404 -1.54 -5.86 -7.49
CA LEU A 404 -2.38 -5.07 -8.40
C LEU A 404 -3.52 -5.92 -8.97
N PHE A 405 -3.22 -7.13 -9.44
CA PHE A 405 -4.22 -8.05 -9.95
C PHE A 405 -5.20 -8.49 -8.84
N GLY A 406 -4.71 -8.80 -7.64
CA GLY A 406 -5.57 -9.16 -6.51
C GLY A 406 -6.55 -8.04 -6.11
N LYS A 407 -6.09 -6.78 -6.10
CA LYS A 407 -6.97 -5.62 -5.90
C LYS A 407 -8.05 -5.56 -6.98
N GLN A 408 -7.66 -5.74 -8.24
CA GLN A 408 -8.57 -5.67 -9.37
C GLN A 408 -9.60 -6.81 -9.39
N ALA A 409 -9.19 -8.04 -9.05
CA ALA A 409 -10.09 -9.17 -8.88
C ALA A 409 -11.14 -8.88 -7.79
N ARG A 410 -10.72 -8.29 -6.66
CA ARG A 410 -11.63 -7.86 -5.60
C ARG A 410 -12.61 -6.77 -6.06
N HIS A 411 -12.16 -5.80 -6.85
CA HIS A 411 -13.03 -4.76 -7.40
C HIS A 411 -14.08 -5.31 -8.37
N ALA A 412 -13.66 -6.20 -9.27
CA ALA A 412 -14.57 -6.92 -10.15
C ALA A 412 -15.60 -7.75 -9.34
N ALA A 413 -15.16 -8.43 -8.27
CA ALA A 413 -16.07 -9.15 -7.37
C ALA A 413 -17.09 -8.24 -6.69
N ASN A 414 -16.65 -7.09 -6.17
CA ASN A 414 -17.53 -6.10 -5.55
C ASN A 414 -18.60 -5.59 -6.52
N LEU A 415 -18.23 -5.35 -7.78
CA LEU A 415 -19.19 -5.00 -8.82
C LEU A 415 -20.24 -6.11 -9.02
N ARG A 416 -19.82 -7.37 -9.14
CA ARG A 416 -20.74 -8.51 -9.26
C ARG A 416 -21.68 -8.61 -8.05
N ILE A 417 -21.16 -8.40 -6.84
CA ILE A 417 -21.96 -8.38 -5.61
C ILE A 417 -23.00 -7.25 -5.64
N ALA A 418 -22.62 -6.05 -6.08
CA ALA A 418 -23.54 -4.90 -6.17
C ALA A 418 -24.66 -5.13 -7.20
N GLN A 419 -24.37 -5.88 -8.27
CA GLN A 419 -25.36 -6.32 -9.27
C GLN A 419 -26.17 -7.55 -8.83
N GLY A 420 -25.98 -8.07 -7.61
CA GLY A 420 -26.65 -9.27 -7.11
C GLY A 420 -26.12 -10.60 -7.69
N ARG A 421 -25.06 -10.57 -8.49
CA ARG A 421 -24.42 -11.72 -9.14
C ARG A 421 -23.42 -12.41 -8.20
N HIS A 422 -23.88 -12.85 -7.03
CA HIS A 422 -23.02 -13.38 -5.96
C HIS A 422 -22.20 -14.62 -6.38
N ALA A 423 -22.79 -15.52 -7.16
CA ALA A 423 -22.09 -16.73 -7.63
C ALA A 423 -20.90 -16.39 -8.56
N GLU A 424 -21.03 -15.35 -9.39
CA GLU A 424 -19.97 -14.86 -10.27
C GLU A 424 -18.85 -14.14 -9.50
N ALA A 425 -19.14 -13.62 -8.30
CA ALA A 425 -18.16 -12.94 -7.45
C ALA A 425 -17.20 -13.92 -6.76
N LEU A 426 -17.65 -15.12 -6.39
CA LEU A 426 -16.86 -16.10 -5.64
C LEU A 426 -15.53 -16.49 -6.31
N PRO A 427 -15.45 -16.82 -7.62
CA PRO A 427 -14.17 -17.13 -8.25
C PRO A 427 -13.20 -15.93 -8.27
N LEU A 428 -13.72 -14.71 -8.43
CA LEU A 428 -12.92 -13.48 -8.39
C LEU A 428 -12.38 -13.21 -6.97
N LEU A 429 -13.18 -13.47 -5.94
CA LEU A 429 -12.73 -13.38 -4.55
C LEU A 429 -11.68 -14.46 -4.20
N ALA A 430 -11.79 -15.66 -4.79
CA ALA A 430 -10.79 -16.71 -4.63
C ALA A 430 -9.44 -16.30 -5.23
N GLU A 431 -9.44 -15.66 -6.40
CA GLU A 431 -8.24 -15.06 -6.99
C GLU A 431 -7.64 -13.97 -6.10
N ALA A 432 -8.48 -13.06 -5.58
CA ALA A 432 -8.02 -12.05 -4.63
C ALA A 432 -7.42 -12.67 -3.36
N LEU A 433 -8.01 -13.77 -2.84
CA LEU A 433 -7.51 -14.46 -1.64
C LEU A 433 -6.18 -15.16 -1.91
N ALA A 434 -5.99 -15.73 -3.10
CA ALA A 434 -4.72 -16.33 -3.50
C ALA A 434 -3.59 -15.29 -3.46
N VAL A 435 -3.84 -14.09 -4.00
CA VAL A 435 -2.89 -12.97 -3.95
C VAL A 435 -2.65 -12.49 -2.52
N GLU A 436 -3.71 -12.27 -1.73
CA GLU A 436 -3.57 -11.84 -0.32
C GLU A 436 -2.77 -12.86 0.50
N ALA A 437 -2.90 -14.15 0.19
CA ALA A 437 -2.19 -15.23 0.86
C ALA A 437 -0.68 -15.23 0.57
N SER A 438 -0.26 -14.87 -0.65
CA SER A 438 1.13 -14.92 -1.09
C SER A 438 1.86 -13.57 -1.07
N ARG A 439 1.14 -12.44 -0.98
CA ARG A 439 1.76 -11.12 -1.09
C ARG A 439 2.74 -10.80 0.04
N ASP A 440 3.72 -9.97 -0.30
CA ASP A 440 4.53 -9.27 0.66
C ASP A 440 3.69 -8.28 1.47
N ALA A 441 4.13 -7.99 2.70
CA ALA A 441 3.42 -7.10 3.63
C ALA A 441 1.94 -7.48 3.84
N ALA A 442 1.62 -8.78 3.83
CA ALA A 442 0.30 -9.28 4.16
C ALA A 442 -0.08 -8.88 5.60
N GLY A 443 -1.26 -8.30 5.74
CA GLY A 443 -1.79 -7.80 7.01
C GLY A 443 -3.01 -8.60 7.46
N VAL A 444 -3.17 -8.75 8.78
CA VAL A 444 -4.34 -9.45 9.34
C VAL A 444 -5.66 -8.71 9.05
N PRO A 445 -5.75 -7.37 9.16
CA PRO A 445 -7.00 -6.66 8.86
C PRO A 445 -7.48 -6.87 7.42
N GLU A 446 -6.60 -6.67 6.45
CA GLU A 446 -6.91 -6.81 5.01
C GLU A 446 -7.35 -8.23 4.67
N ALA A 447 -6.63 -9.23 5.19
CA ALA A 447 -7.00 -10.64 5.10
C ALA A 447 -8.37 -10.94 5.74
N THR A 448 -8.66 -10.34 6.89
CA THR A 448 -9.92 -10.52 7.62
C THR A 448 -11.10 -9.95 6.83
N GLU A 449 -10.96 -8.75 6.28
CA GLU A 449 -11.97 -8.11 5.42
C GLU A 449 -12.28 -8.96 4.19
N LEU A 450 -11.25 -9.45 3.51
CA LEU A 450 -11.43 -10.27 2.31
C LEU A 450 -12.10 -11.61 2.62
N VAL A 451 -11.68 -12.29 3.69
CA VAL A 451 -12.32 -13.55 4.12
C VAL A 451 -13.77 -13.30 4.55
N ASP A 452 -14.07 -12.18 5.20
CA ASP A 452 -15.44 -11.83 5.56
C ASP A 452 -16.33 -11.59 4.33
N LEU A 453 -15.78 -10.91 3.32
CA LEU A 453 -16.46 -10.69 2.05
C LEU A 453 -16.75 -12.03 1.34
N ILE A 454 -15.82 -12.98 1.38
CA ILE A 454 -16.02 -14.33 0.85
C ILE A 454 -17.14 -15.05 1.60
N VAL A 455 -17.06 -15.12 2.92
CA VAL A 455 -18.04 -15.82 3.77
C VAL A 455 -19.44 -15.24 3.59
N SER A 456 -19.57 -13.91 3.62
CA SER A 456 -20.87 -13.25 3.44
C SER A 456 -21.43 -13.43 2.02
N THR A 457 -20.57 -13.48 1.00
CA THR A 457 -20.99 -13.77 -0.38
C THR A 457 -21.45 -15.22 -0.52
N GLN A 458 -20.76 -16.18 0.08
CA GLN A 458 -21.17 -17.59 0.13
C GLN A 458 -22.55 -17.76 0.77
N GLN A 459 -22.78 -17.10 1.91
CA GLN A 459 -24.08 -17.12 2.61
C GLN A 459 -25.22 -16.60 1.75
N ARG A 460 -25.01 -15.54 0.97
CA ARG A 460 -26.01 -14.99 0.05
C ARG A 460 -26.33 -15.93 -1.11
N CYS A 461 -25.36 -16.74 -1.57
CA CYS A 461 -25.62 -17.81 -2.54
C CYS A 461 -26.47 -18.94 -1.93
N SER A 462 -26.12 -19.41 -0.72
CA SER A 462 -26.81 -20.52 -0.05
C SER A 462 -28.27 -20.21 0.31
N GLY A 463 -28.62 -18.93 0.54
CA GLY A 463 -29.99 -18.51 0.81
C GLY A 463 -30.94 -18.56 -0.41
N GLY A 464 -30.40 -18.77 -1.62
CA GLY A 464 -31.15 -18.79 -2.89
C GLY A 464 -31.48 -20.17 -3.45
N GLY A 465 -31.28 -21.26 -2.69
CA GLY A 465 -31.60 -22.63 -3.12
C GLY A 465 -30.66 -23.25 -4.16
N GLY A 466 -29.63 -22.52 -4.60
CA GLY A 466 -28.56 -23.04 -5.44
C GLY A 466 -27.31 -23.35 -4.63
N VAL A 467 -26.86 -24.60 -4.62
CA VAL A 467 -25.47 -24.92 -4.26
C VAL A 467 -24.60 -24.23 -5.33
N PRO A 468 -23.72 -23.28 -4.96
CA PRO A 468 -22.86 -22.65 -5.95
C PRO A 468 -22.06 -23.73 -6.67
N PRO A 469 -21.84 -23.62 -8.00
CA PRO A 469 -20.99 -24.54 -8.72
C PRO A 469 -19.65 -24.60 -7.98
N HIS A 470 -19.20 -25.81 -7.62
CA HIS A 470 -18.01 -26.00 -6.81
C HIS A 470 -16.80 -25.47 -7.57
N GLY A 471 -16.44 -24.20 -7.30
CA GLY A 471 -15.18 -23.63 -7.73
C GLY A 471 -14.00 -24.32 -7.05
N ALA A 472 -12.79 -23.99 -7.47
CA ALA A 472 -11.59 -24.44 -6.78
C ALA A 472 -11.67 -24.02 -5.29
N SER A 473 -11.41 -24.98 -4.39
CA SER A 473 -11.46 -24.72 -2.95
C SER A 473 -10.44 -23.64 -2.55
N ASN A 474 -10.83 -22.74 -1.64
CA ASN A 474 -9.93 -21.73 -1.07
C ASN A 474 -8.94 -22.32 -0.04
N HIS A 475 -9.05 -23.62 0.29
CA HIS A 475 -8.21 -24.26 1.30
C HIS A 475 -6.68 -24.09 1.10
N PRO A 476 -6.12 -24.16 -0.13
CA PRO A 476 -4.69 -23.90 -0.35
C PRO A 476 -4.30 -22.46 -0.01
N ALA A 477 -5.08 -21.48 -0.47
CA ALA A 477 -4.86 -20.06 -0.18
C ALA A 477 -4.94 -19.77 1.33
N VAL A 478 -5.95 -20.35 2.01
CA VAL A 478 -6.09 -20.23 3.47
C VAL A 478 -4.89 -20.83 4.24
N LYS A 479 -4.31 -21.93 3.76
CA LYS A 479 -3.08 -22.50 4.35
C LYS A 479 -1.86 -21.60 4.10
N ALA A 480 -1.72 -21.07 2.89
CA ALA A 480 -0.63 -20.16 2.54
C ALA A 480 -0.71 -18.86 3.37
N LEU A 481 -1.89 -18.27 3.49
CA LEU A 481 -2.16 -17.07 4.29
C LEU A 481 -1.78 -17.27 5.76
N GLN A 482 -2.20 -18.40 6.36
CA GLN A 482 -1.82 -18.71 7.74
C GLN A 482 -0.30 -18.84 7.91
N ARG A 483 0.40 -19.45 6.94
CA ARG A 483 1.86 -19.60 6.97
C ARG A 483 2.54 -18.24 6.85
N ASN A 484 2.11 -17.41 5.89
CA ASN A 484 2.65 -16.07 5.65
C ASN A 484 2.51 -15.19 6.90
N LEU A 485 1.29 -15.07 7.44
CA LEU A 485 1.02 -14.26 8.63
C LEU A 485 1.79 -14.76 9.87
N ARG A 486 1.91 -16.08 10.08
CA ARG A 486 2.71 -16.63 11.19
C ARG A 486 4.21 -16.39 11.00
N GLY A 487 4.72 -16.53 9.78
CA GLY A 487 6.12 -16.22 9.45
C GLY A 487 6.48 -14.77 9.74
N ARG A 488 5.50 -13.86 9.63
CA ARG A 488 5.61 -12.44 10.00
C ARG A 488 5.39 -12.14 11.49
N GLY A 489 5.23 -13.16 12.34
CA GLY A 489 4.98 -12.98 13.77
C GLY A 489 3.55 -12.54 14.13
N LEU A 490 2.62 -12.50 13.16
CA LEU A 490 1.25 -12.03 13.37
C LEU A 490 0.31 -13.14 13.89
N GLY A 491 0.82 -14.34 14.14
CA GLY A 491 0.03 -15.53 14.49
C GLY A 491 -0.56 -15.57 15.90
N GLU A 492 -0.13 -14.67 16.79
CA GLU A 492 -0.55 -14.63 18.20
C GLU A 492 -1.34 -13.36 18.55
N SER A 493 -1.65 -12.51 17.57
CA SER A 493 -2.43 -11.29 17.78
C SER A 493 -3.92 -11.57 18.00
N ARG A 494 -4.60 -10.61 18.63
CA ARG A 494 -6.06 -10.61 18.79
C ARG A 494 -6.76 -10.67 17.44
N GLU A 495 -6.30 -9.84 16.50
CA GLU A 495 -6.81 -9.74 15.14
C GLU A 495 -6.71 -11.09 14.43
N TYR A 496 -5.61 -11.83 14.64
CA TYR A 496 -5.44 -13.16 14.05
C TYR A 496 -6.40 -14.19 14.67
N GLY A 497 -6.75 -14.00 15.95
CA GLY A 497 -7.84 -14.73 16.60
C GLY A 497 -9.19 -14.50 15.91
N VAL A 498 -9.51 -13.26 15.53
CA VAL A 498 -10.72 -12.93 14.74
C VAL A 498 -10.63 -13.56 13.34
N LEU A 499 -9.49 -13.46 12.68
CA LEU A 499 -9.27 -14.10 11.37
C LEU A 499 -9.49 -15.62 11.45
N CYS A 500 -8.98 -16.30 12.49
CA CYS A 500 -9.19 -17.73 12.69
C CYS A 500 -10.68 -18.11 12.79
N HIS A 501 -11.49 -17.27 13.43
CA HIS A 501 -12.94 -17.47 13.48
C HIS A 501 -13.56 -17.43 12.07
N LYS A 502 -13.22 -16.41 11.28
CA LYS A 502 -13.75 -16.25 9.91
C LYS A 502 -13.24 -17.34 8.96
N LEU A 503 -11.97 -17.73 9.06
CA LEU A 503 -11.42 -18.86 8.31
C LEU A 503 -12.15 -20.17 8.65
N SER A 504 -12.53 -20.38 9.91
CA SER A 504 -13.34 -21.53 10.30
C SER A 504 -14.71 -21.54 9.61
N LEU A 505 -15.35 -20.37 9.47
CA LEU A 505 -16.62 -20.24 8.75
C LEU A 505 -16.48 -20.54 7.26
N LEU A 506 -15.40 -20.06 6.64
CA LEU A 506 -15.09 -20.33 5.23
C LEU A 506 -14.99 -21.85 4.96
N TYR A 507 -14.25 -22.59 5.81
CA TYR A 507 -14.16 -24.05 5.71
C TYR A 507 -15.53 -24.74 5.81
N LEU A 508 -16.43 -24.21 6.65
CA LEU A 508 -17.77 -24.77 6.84
C LEU A 508 -18.67 -24.54 5.61
N HIS A 509 -18.59 -23.35 5.00
CA HIS A 509 -19.40 -23.01 3.82
C HIS A 509 -18.95 -23.74 2.55
N GLU A 510 -17.65 -23.97 2.37
CA GLU A 510 -17.17 -24.66 1.15
C GLU A 510 -17.46 -26.15 1.16
N HIS A 511 -17.24 -26.82 2.31
CA HIS A 511 -17.28 -28.27 2.37
C HIS A 511 -17.79 -28.79 3.72
N ALA A 512 -19.01 -28.44 4.11
CA ALA A 512 -19.65 -28.95 5.33
C ALA A 512 -19.70 -30.48 5.40
N GLU A 513 -19.74 -31.16 4.25
CA GLU A 513 -19.79 -32.62 4.15
C GLU A 513 -18.40 -33.29 4.12
N ASP A 514 -17.30 -32.55 3.94
CA ASP A 514 -15.95 -33.10 3.99
C ASP A 514 -15.45 -33.20 5.45
N PRO A 515 -15.21 -34.41 5.98
CA PRO A 515 -14.70 -34.59 7.34
C PRO A 515 -13.34 -33.91 7.56
N ALA A 516 -12.51 -33.77 6.52
CA ALA A 516 -11.21 -33.12 6.63
C ALA A 516 -11.35 -31.59 6.78
N ALA A 517 -12.24 -30.98 6.00
CA ALA A 517 -12.63 -29.57 6.13
C ALA A 517 -13.22 -29.28 7.51
N LEU A 518 -14.17 -30.09 8.00
CA LEU A 518 -14.76 -29.94 9.33
C LEU A 518 -13.71 -30.02 10.45
N ARG A 519 -12.80 -31.00 10.40
CA ARG A 519 -11.67 -31.07 11.34
C ARG A 519 -10.80 -29.82 11.31
N ARG A 520 -10.66 -29.16 10.15
CA ARG A 520 -9.87 -27.94 9.99
C ARG A 520 -10.61 -26.72 10.53
N ALA A 521 -11.92 -26.60 10.27
CA ALA A 521 -12.79 -25.61 10.90
C ALA A 521 -12.70 -25.68 12.42
N VAL A 522 -12.90 -26.86 13.02
CA VAL A 522 -12.80 -27.06 14.48
C VAL A 522 -11.44 -26.61 15.03
N ARG A 523 -10.33 -26.91 14.35
CA ARG A 523 -8.99 -26.46 14.78
C ARG A 523 -8.85 -24.94 14.75
N LEU A 524 -9.38 -24.28 13.72
CA LEU A 524 -9.37 -22.84 13.58
C LEU A 524 -10.26 -22.16 14.64
N ALA A 525 -11.46 -22.69 14.89
CA ALA A 525 -12.35 -22.21 15.95
C ALA A 525 -11.71 -22.35 17.34
N LYS A 526 -11.03 -23.48 17.64
CA LYS A 526 -10.26 -23.64 18.88
C LYS A 526 -9.11 -22.63 18.98
N ALA A 527 -8.38 -22.38 17.88
CA ALA A 527 -7.32 -21.39 17.85
C ALA A 527 -7.85 -19.97 18.09
N SER A 528 -8.99 -19.63 17.48
CA SER A 528 -9.68 -18.36 17.68
C SER A 528 -10.04 -18.14 19.16
N VAL A 529 -10.76 -19.07 19.79
CA VAL A 529 -11.14 -18.99 21.21
C VAL A 529 -9.90 -18.84 22.10
N ARG A 530 -8.84 -19.64 21.86
CA ARG A 530 -7.61 -19.55 22.64
C ARG A 530 -6.97 -18.17 22.55
N LEU A 531 -6.83 -17.63 21.33
CA LEU A 531 -6.20 -16.33 21.10
C LEU A 531 -7.04 -15.20 21.69
N LEU A 532 -8.35 -15.20 21.45
CA LEU A 532 -9.25 -14.16 21.97
C LEU A 532 -9.34 -14.17 23.49
N ARG A 533 -9.30 -15.35 24.15
CA ARG A 533 -9.24 -15.45 25.62
C ARG A 533 -8.00 -14.80 26.22
N ARG A 534 -6.84 -14.92 25.56
CA ARG A 534 -5.59 -14.30 26.03
C ARG A 534 -5.64 -12.77 25.98
N HIS A 535 -6.53 -12.20 25.17
CA HIS A 535 -6.70 -10.76 24.96
C HIS A 535 -8.05 -10.24 25.49
N ALA A 536 -8.71 -10.97 26.39
CA ALA A 536 -10.09 -10.72 26.83
C ALA A 536 -10.28 -9.53 27.80
N ASP A 537 -9.20 -8.87 28.19
CA ASP A 537 -9.21 -7.67 29.02
C ASP A 537 -9.73 -6.43 28.26
N ASP A 538 -9.71 -6.48 26.93
CA ASP A 538 -10.31 -5.48 26.04
C ASP A 538 -11.80 -5.80 25.77
N GLY A 539 -12.69 -4.83 25.99
CA GLY A 539 -14.14 -4.99 25.82
C GLY A 539 -14.55 -5.47 24.42
N SER A 540 -13.81 -5.09 23.37
CA SER A 540 -14.07 -5.55 21.99
C SER A 540 -13.68 -7.03 21.78
N SER A 541 -12.68 -7.54 22.51
CA SER A 541 -12.30 -8.96 22.48
C SER A 541 -13.36 -9.88 23.06
N ARG A 542 -14.18 -9.38 24.01
CA ARG A 542 -15.22 -10.19 24.67
C ARG A 542 -16.37 -10.54 23.74
N GLU A 543 -16.78 -9.63 22.87
CA GLU A 543 -17.83 -9.88 21.88
C GLU A 543 -17.38 -10.94 20.88
N TRP A 544 -16.17 -10.77 20.32
CA TRP A 544 -15.58 -11.76 19.42
C TRP A 544 -15.37 -13.11 20.08
N LEU A 545 -14.93 -13.12 21.34
CA LEU A 545 -14.76 -14.35 22.11
C LEU A 545 -16.09 -15.10 22.26
N ASN A 546 -17.15 -14.40 22.64
CA ASN A 546 -18.48 -15.02 22.77
C ASN A 546 -18.94 -15.64 21.44
N MET A 547 -18.78 -14.91 20.33
CA MET A 547 -19.11 -15.43 18.99
C MET A 547 -18.27 -16.65 18.63
N ALA A 548 -16.96 -16.64 18.92
CA ALA A 548 -16.07 -17.76 18.67
C ALA A 548 -16.42 -18.99 19.54
N GLU A 549 -16.83 -18.80 20.79
CA GLU A 549 -17.24 -19.89 21.69
C GLU A 549 -18.59 -20.51 21.29
N ILE A 550 -19.54 -19.70 20.84
CA ILE A 550 -20.82 -20.20 20.30
C ILE A 550 -20.56 -21.01 19.02
N HIS A 551 -19.78 -20.45 18.09
CA HIS A 551 -19.40 -21.13 16.85
C HIS A 551 -18.67 -22.46 17.14
N LEU A 552 -17.71 -22.48 18.06
CA LEU A 552 -17.02 -23.71 18.45
C LEU A 552 -17.98 -24.74 19.06
N ARG A 553 -18.90 -24.32 19.93
CA ARG A 553 -19.93 -25.21 20.50
C ARG A 553 -20.79 -25.84 19.41
N MET A 554 -21.27 -25.04 18.46
CA MET A 554 -22.05 -25.51 17.31
C MET A 554 -21.29 -26.58 16.50
N LEU A 555 -20.03 -26.33 16.18
CA LEU A 555 -19.19 -27.28 15.43
C LEU A 555 -18.97 -28.60 16.19
N LEU A 556 -18.83 -28.54 17.52
CA LEU A 556 -18.64 -29.73 18.35
C LEU A 556 -19.95 -30.51 18.58
N SER A 557 -21.10 -29.85 18.52
CA SER A 557 -22.42 -30.47 18.65
C SER A 557 -22.97 -31.06 17.36
N ALA A 558 -22.36 -30.78 16.20
CA ALA A 558 -22.80 -31.33 14.93
C ALA A 558 -22.67 -32.87 14.94
N PRO A 559 -23.74 -33.63 14.62
CA PRO A 559 -23.70 -35.09 14.64
C PRO A 559 -22.62 -35.56 13.67
N GLN A 560 -21.62 -36.29 14.18
CA GLN A 560 -20.68 -36.98 13.31
C GLN A 560 -21.47 -38.03 12.55
N ARG A 561 -21.65 -37.85 11.23
CA ARG A 561 -22.22 -38.92 10.39
C ARG A 561 -21.39 -40.18 10.65
N PRO A 562 -22.01 -41.31 11.03
CA PRO A 562 -21.29 -42.52 11.36
C PRO A 562 -20.40 -42.90 10.18
N THR A 563 -19.14 -43.22 10.46
CA THR A 563 -18.25 -43.84 9.48
C THR A 563 -18.98 -45.03 8.86
N PRO A 564 -19.03 -45.16 7.52
CA PRO A 564 -19.69 -46.30 6.90
C PRO A 564 -19.05 -47.56 7.44
N ASP A 565 -19.87 -48.38 8.09
CA ASP A 565 -19.46 -49.66 8.66
C ASP A 565 -18.97 -50.55 7.51
N PRO A 566 -17.67 -50.92 7.47
CA PRO A 566 -17.14 -51.78 6.42
C PRO A 566 -17.76 -53.18 6.42
N SER A 567 -18.54 -53.54 7.44
CA SER A 567 -19.24 -54.83 7.55
C SER A 567 -20.67 -54.82 7.00
N ARG A 568 -21.20 -53.67 6.54
CA ARG A 568 -22.53 -53.63 5.89
C ARG A 568 -22.44 -53.98 4.39
N PRO A 569 -23.07 -55.07 3.93
CA PRO A 569 -23.08 -55.42 2.51
C PRO A 569 -23.80 -54.33 1.71
N ARG A 570 -23.18 -53.88 0.61
CA ARG A 570 -23.83 -52.98 -0.37
C ARG A 570 -25.03 -53.71 -0.95
N GLY A 571 -26.24 -53.18 -0.70
CA GLY A 571 -27.47 -53.67 -1.34
C GLY A 571 -27.38 -53.55 -2.86
N PRO A 572 -28.10 -54.41 -3.61
CA PRO A 572 -27.97 -54.50 -5.05
C PRO A 572 -28.36 -53.17 -5.72
N ALA A 573 -27.52 -52.72 -6.63
CA ALA A 573 -27.78 -51.55 -7.47
C ALA A 573 -29.05 -51.83 -8.30
N ALA A 574 -30.07 -50.98 -8.14
CA ALA A 574 -31.19 -50.94 -9.05
C ALA A 574 -30.65 -50.47 -10.42
N SER A 575 -30.70 -51.37 -11.39
CA SER A 575 -30.59 -51.05 -12.81
C SER A 575 -31.96 -50.55 -13.27
N ASP A 576 -32.07 -49.27 -13.59
CA ASP A 576 -33.22 -48.76 -14.34
C ASP A 576 -32.78 -48.52 -15.79
N GLY A 577 -33.56 -49.10 -16.70
CA GLY A 577 -33.50 -48.92 -18.14
C GLY A 577 -34.56 -47.97 -18.68
#